data_AF-A0A553P1E4-F1
#
_entry.id   AF-A0A553P1E4-F1
#
_cell.length_a   1.000
_cell.length_b   1.000
_cell.length_c   1.000
_cell.angle_alpha   90.00
_cell.angle_beta   90.00
_cell.angle_gamma   90.00
#
_symmetry.space_group_name_H-M   'P 1'
#
loop_
_entity.id
_entity.type
_entity.pdbx_description
1 polymer ?
#
loop_
_entity_poly.entity_id
_entity_poly.type
_entity_poly.pdbx_seq_one_letter_code
_entity_poly.pdbx_strand_id
1 'polypeptide(L)'
;MAIHFASPKALPPEPLTDPLHFPLGECPDNDVVIQTLLSFRTESVATFFNETPYPHNILRNLAGRAIRTNYMIMTDMELIPSDHIFTQLEQFLNQTKQKDCFNCAYIIPQFEKNATIEYLPRTKEDLIKMVDSETASLLYGNAYEPFQHCVQGSRWLKVPDSQTMEIAFPVNYTALCEPIVVVRSTAPGYINEMRGFGYNRLSQVK
;
A
#
# COMPACT_ATOMS: atom_id res chain seq x y z
N MET A 1 -10.31 8.27 10.88
CA MET A 1 -9.96 6.99 10.21
C MET A 1 -11.10 6.02 10.48
N ALA A 2 -11.63 5.36 9.46
CA ALA A 2 -12.63 4.30 9.62
C ALA A 2 -12.01 2.97 9.22
N ILE A 3 -12.19 1.95 10.05
CA ILE A 3 -11.75 0.58 9.77
C ILE A 3 -13.01 -0.23 9.48
N HIS A 4 -13.01 -0.92 8.35
CA HIS A 4 -14.13 -1.76 7.94
C HIS A 4 -13.69 -3.22 7.96
N PHE A 5 -14.47 -4.05 8.64
CA PHE A 5 -14.29 -5.50 8.64
C PHE A 5 -15.34 -6.14 7.72
N ALA A 6 -14.96 -7.22 7.06
CA ALA A 6 -15.86 -8.00 6.22
C ALA A 6 -15.83 -9.46 6.65
N SER A 7 -17.01 -10.05 6.79
CA SER A 7 -17.19 -11.48 7.07
C SER A 7 -18.18 -12.10 6.08
N PRO A 8 -18.06 -13.40 5.78
CA PRO A 8 -19.06 -14.11 5.00
C PRO A 8 -20.42 -14.05 5.70
N LYS A 9 -21.49 -13.71 4.96
CA LYS A 9 -22.85 -13.62 5.52
C LYS A 9 -23.33 -14.93 6.16
N ALA A 10 -22.92 -16.07 5.59
CA ALA A 10 -23.27 -17.40 6.09
C ALA A 10 -22.46 -17.84 7.32
N LEU A 11 -21.36 -17.15 7.62
CA LEU A 11 -20.44 -17.44 8.72
C LEU A 11 -20.08 -16.12 9.44
N PRO A 12 -21.05 -15.49 10.12
CA PRO A 12 -20.75 -14.29 10.88
C PRO A 12 -19.82 -14.61 12.06
N PRO A 13 -19.01 -13.65 12.55
CA PRO A 13 -18.24 -13.82 13.77
C PRO A 13 -19.16 -14.18 14.94
N GLU A 14 -18.77 -15.18 15.71
CA GLU A 14 -19.49 -15.54 16.92
C GLU A 14 -19.28 -14.45 17.98
N PRO A 15 -20.35 -13.97 18.65
CA PRO A 15 -20.20 -13.02 19.73
C PRO A 15 -19.46 -13.67 20.90
N LEU A 16 -18.45 -12.97 21.42
CA LEU A 16 -17.76 -13.38 22.63
C LEU A 16 -18.72 -13.28 23.82
N THR A 17 -18.86 -14.37 24.59
CA THR A 17 -19.67 -14.40 25.82
C THR A 17 -18.98 -13.67 26.96
N ASP A 18 -17.65 -13.72 27.00
CA ASP A 18 -16.81 -13.06 27.99
C ASP A 18 -15.81 -12.12 27.30
N PRO A 19 -15.51 -10.93 27.87
CA PRO A 19 -14.49 -10.05 27.33
C PRO A 19 -13.13 -10.76 27.28
N LEU A 20 -12.50 -10.78 26.11
CA LEU A 20 -11.13 -11.27 25.98
C LEU A 20 -10.21 -10.32 26.75
N HIS A 21 -9.55 -10.85 27.78
CA HIS A 21 -8.52 -10.13 28.50
C HIS A 21 -7.17 -10.36 27.82
N PHE A 22 -6.52 -9.26 27.42
CA PHE A 22 -5.22 -9.29 26.77
C PHE A 22 -4.16 -8.72 27.75
N PRO A 23 -3.54 -9.55 28.60
CA PRO A 23 -2.53 -9.10 29.54
C PRO A 23 -1.19 -8.89 28.80
N LEU A 24 -1.16 -7.94 27.87
CA LEU A 24 0.02 -7.65 27.06
C LEU A 24 1.07 -6.79 27.79
N GLY A 25 0.68 -6.11 28.87
CA GLY A 25 1.54 -5.17 29.58
C GLY A 25 1.74 -3.85 28.82
N GLU A 26 2.72 -3.04 29.23
CA GLU A 26 3.10 -1.80 28.55
C GLU A 26 4.07 -2.09 27.41
N CYS A 27 3.73 -1.65 26.19
CA CYS A 27 4.56 -1.80 24.97
C CYS A 27 5.09 -3.24 24.77
N PRO A 28 4.20 -4.24 24.64
CA PRO A 28 4.60 -5.62 24.36
C PRO A 28 5.44 -5.72 23.08
N ASP A 29 6.35 -6.68 23.07
CA ASP A 29 7.03 -7.11 21.84
C ASP A 29 6.01 -7.64 20.82
N ASN A 30 6.25 -7.37 19.53
CA ASN A 30 5.34 -7.77 18.44
C ASN A 30 5.09 -9.30 18.42
N ASP A 31 6.10 -10.12 18.68
CA ASP A 31 5.94 -11.57 18.71
C ASP A 31 5.06 -11.98 19.88
N VAL A 32 5.19 -11.33 21.03
CA VAL A 32 4.32 -11.57 22.19
C VAL A 32 2.87 -11.21 21.86
N VAL A 33 2.63 -10.06 21.22
CA VAL A 33 1.28 -9.67 20.79
C VAL A 33 0.70 -10.71 19.83
N ILE A 34 1.45 -11.05 18.78
CA ILE A 34 0.99 -11.98 17.75
C ILE A 34 0.70 -13.34 18.36
N GLN A 35 1.62 -13.92 19.14
CA GLN A 35 1.41 -15.23 19.77
C GLN A 35 0.22 -15.22 20.74
N THR A 36 0.05 -14.14 21.50
CA THR A 36 -1.10 -13.98 22.39
C THR A 36 -2.40 -13.97 21.60
N LEU A 37 -2.50 -13.16 20.53
CA LEU A 37 -3.69 -13.10 19.67
C LEU A 37 -3.97 -14.43 18.96
N LEU A 38 -2.92 -15.14 18.52
CA LEU A 38 -3.04 -16.45 17.88
C LEU A 38 -3.53 -17.53 18.86
N SER A 39 -3.19 -17.43 20.14
CA SER A 39 -3.61 -18.41 21.16
C SER A 39 -5.13 -18.45 21.41
N PHE A 40 -5.85 -17.39 21.05
CA PHE A 40 -7.33 -17.35 21.11
C PHE A 40 -8.01 -18.07 19.94
N ARG A 41 -7.26 -18.54 18.93
CA ARG A 41 -7.85 -19.30 17.83
C ARG A 41 -8.13 -20.72 18.30
N THR A 42 -9.30 -21.24 17.92
CA THR A 42 -9.56 -22.68 18.05
C THR A 42 -8.65 -23.46 17.10
N GLU A 43 -8.43 -24.74 17.38
CA GLU A 43 -7.68 -25.64 16.49
C GLU A 43 -8.27 -25.65 15.07
N SER A 44 -9.60 -25.66 14.96
CA SER A 44 -10.28 -25.60 13.66
C SER A 44 -9.97 -24.33 12.87
N VAL A 45 -9.95 -23.16 13.55
CA VAL A 45 -9.60 -21.88 12.92
C VAL A 45 -8.12 -21.83 12.54
N ALA A 46 -7.24 -22.37 13.38
CA ALA A 46 -5.82 -22.46 13.09
C ALA A 46 -5.55 -23.35 11.86
N THR A 47 -6.15 -24.55 11.79
CA THR A 47 -6.05 -25.44 10.63
C THR A 47 -6.60 -24.78 9.37
N PHE A 48 -7.78 -24.13 9.45
CA PHE A 48 -8.36 -23.44 8.31
C PHE A 48 -7.42 -22.38 7.72
N PHE A 49 -6.81 -21.52 8.57
CA PHE A 49 -5.91 -20.48 8.09
C PHE A 49 -4.54 -20.99 7.62
N ASN A 50 -4.11 -22.17 8.08
CA ASN A 50 -2.92 -22.83 7.55
C ASN A 50 -3.14 -23.38 6.13
N GLU A 51 -4.35 -23.85 5.84
CA GLU A 51 -4.70 -24.43 4.54
C GLU A 51 -5.30 -23.42 3.56
N THR A 52 -5.84 -22.31 4.08
CA THR A 52 -6.56 -21.31 3.30
C THR A 52 -5.80 -19.98 3.30
N PRO A 53 -5.19 -19.58 2.17
CA PRO A 53 -4.49 -18.31 2.08
C PRO A 53 -5.46 -17.13 2.25
N TYR A 54 -4.97 -16.04 2.84
CA TYR A 54 -5.77 -14.86 3.08
C TYR A 54 -6.34 -14.26 1.77
N PRO A 55 -7.66 -13.97 1.69
CA PRO A 55 -8.35 -13.61 0.46
C PRO A 55 -8.17 -12.13 0.08
N HIS A 56 -6.92 -11.67 0.01
CA HIS A 56 -6.56 -10.27 -0.16
C HIS A 56 -7.23 -9.61 -1.38
N ASN A 57 -7.24 -10.22 -2.56
CA ASN A 57 -7.87 -9.61 -3.75
C ASN A 57 -9.40 -9.51 -3.65
N ILE A 58 -10.06 -10.48 -3.01
CA ILE A 58 -11.51 -10.40 -2.73
C ILE A 58 -11.79 -9.20 -1.83
N LEU A 59 -10.98 -9.01 -0.78
CA LEU A 59 -11.12 -7.90 0.15
C LEU A 59 -10.79 -6.55 -0.51
N ARG A 60 -9.77 -6.48 -1.37
CA ARG A 60 -9.47 -5.29 -2.18
C ARG A 60 -10.62 -4.92 -3.10
N ASN A 61 -11.21 -5.89 -3.79
CA ASN A 61 -12.36 -5.68 -4.67
C ASN A 61 -13.62 -5.30 -3.89
N LEU A 62 -13.81 -5.85 -2.70
CA LEU A 62 -14.88 -5.43 -1.80
C LEU A 62 -14.71 -3.98 -1.35
N ALA A 63 -13.49 -3.61 -0.93
CA ALA A 63 -13.16 -2.24 -0.57
C ALA A 63 -13.38 -1.28 -1.75
N GLY A 64 -12.90 -1.63 -2.95
CA GLY A 64 -13.08 -0.85 -4.18
C GLY A 64 -14.56 -0.56 -4.49
N ARG A 65 -15.44 -1.54 -4.32
CA ARG A 65 -16.90 -1.36 -4.48
C ARG A 65 -17.55 -0.47 -3.43
N ALA A 66 -16.92 -0.31 -2.26
CA ALA A 66 -17.41 0.55 -1.18
C ALA A 66 -16.89 2.00 -1.29
N ILE A 67 -15.97 2.29 -2.21
CA ILE A 67 -15.40 3.62 -2.39
C ILE A 67 -16.46 4.60 -2.90
N ARG A 68 -16.50 5.79 -2.29
CA ARG A 68 -17.40 6.89 -2.67
C ARG A 68 -16.70 8.05 -3.38
N THR A 69 -15.37 8.00 -3.46
CA THR A 69 -14.54 9.00 -4.13
C THR A 69 -14.27 8.61 -5.58
N ASN A 70 -13.90 9.58 -6.42
CA ASN A 70 -13.59 9.34 -7.83
C ASN A 70 -12.25 8.63 -8.06
N TYR A 71 -11.37 8.68 -7.06
CA TYR A 71 -10.02 8.12 -7.11
C TYR A 71 -9.76 7.24 -5.88
N MET A 72 -8.86 6.29 -6.06
CA MET A 72 -8.40 5.39 -5.02
C MET A 72 -6.89 5.16 -5.12
N ILE A 73 -6.29 4.85 -3.98
CA ILE A 73 -4.90 4.42 -3.84
C ILE A 73 -4.90 3.12 -3.05
N MET A 74 -4.22 2.09 -3.57
CA MET A 74 -3.93 0.87 -2.83
C MET A 74 -2.52 0.99 -2.27
N THR A 75 -2.37 0.90 -0.96
CA THR A 75 -1.07 0.99 -0.27
C THR A 75 -0.89 -0.14 0.72
N ASP A 76 0.36 -0.53 0.92
CA ASP A 76 0.70 -1.44 2.02
C ASP A 76 0.72 -0.66 3.33
N MET A 77 0.37 -1.36 4.41
CA MET A 77 0.25 -0.77 5.75
C MET A 77 1.59 -0.27 6.31
N GLU A 78 2.70 -0.80 5.82
CA GLU A 78 4.06 -0.43 6.22
C GLU A 78 4.58 0.84 5.51
N LEU A 79 3.88 1.32 4.49
CA LEU A 79 4.27 2.54 3.79
C LEU A 79 3.77 3.77 4.55
N ILE A 80 4.70 4.71 4.78
CA ILE A 80 4.40 5.97 5.46
C ILE A 80 4.27 7.06 4.39
N PRO A 81 3.10 7.71 4.26
CA PRO A 81 2.92 8.78 3.28
C PRO A 81 3.77 10.00 3.66
N SER A 82 4.32 10.69 2.65
CA SER A 82 4.95 11.99 2.83
C SER A 82 3.95 13.02 3.34
N ASP A 83 4.47 14.05 4.02
CA ASP A 83 3.64 15.12 4.55
C ASP A 83 2.82 15.79 3.44
N HIS A 84 1.56 16.09 3.76
CA HIS A 84 0.59 16.74 2.86
C HIS A 84 0.25 16.00 1.55
N ILE A 85 0.73 14.77 1.33
CA ILE A 85 0.53 14.07 0.04
C ILE A 85 -0.95 13.96 -0.35
N PHE A 86 -1.85 13.70 0.61
CA PHE A 86 -3.28 13.56 0.33
C PHE A 86 -3.93 14.88 -0.10
N THR A 87 -3.60 15.99 0.57
CA THR A 87 -4.10 17.31 0.20
C THR A 87 -3.58 17.74 -1.18
N GLN A 88 -2.31 17.47 -1.45
CA GLN A 88 -1.72 17.78 -2.76
C GLN A 88 -2.29 16.91 -3.88
N LEU A 89 -2.52 15.61 -3.62
CA LEU A 89 -3.21 14.71 -4.54
C LEU A 89 -4.63 15.18 -4.83
N GLU A 90 -5.38 15.60 -3.82
CA GLU A 90 -6.74 16.12 -4.01
C GLU A 90 -6.73 17.36 -4.91
N GLN A 91 -5.80 18.29 -4.69
CA GLN A 91 -5.64 19.47 -5.54
C GLN A 91 -5.28 19.09 -6.99
N PHE A 92 -4.30 18.20 -7.17
CA PHE A 92 -3.86 17.71 -8.48
C PHE A 92 -4.98 17.00 -9.25
N LEU A 93 -5.69 16.07 -8.60
CA LEU A 93 -6.77 15.29 -9.22
C LEU A 93 -8.01 16.12 -9.50
N ASN A 94 -8.14 17.29 -8.87
CA ASN A 94 -9.23 18.23 -9.13
C ASN A 94 -9.03 19.11 -10.37
N GLN A 95 -7.84 19.11 -10.98
CA GLN A 95 -7.56 19.83 -12.22
C GLN A 95 -8.30 19.19 -13.41
N THR A 96 -8.81 19.99 -14.35
CA THR A 96 -9.65 19.54 -15.47
C THR A 96 -8.98 18.44 -16.31
N LYS A 97 -7.69 18.60 -16.63
CA LYS A 97 -6.94 17.63 -17.45
C LYS A 97 -6.88 16.24 -16.82
N GLN A 98 -6.74 16.15 -15.50
CA GLN A 98 -6.67 14.91 -14.73
C GLN A 98 -8.07 14.33 -14.51
N LYS A 99 -9.07 15.20 -14.33
CA LYS A 99 -10.49 14.85 -14.23
C LYS A 99 -11.09 14.26 -15.49
N ASP A 100 -10.46 14.44 -16.65
CA ASP A 100 -10.95 13.91 -17.93
C ASP A 100 -10.15 12.71 -18.43
N CYS A 101 -9.04 12.34 -17.77
CA CYS A 101 -8.32 11.11 -18.11
C CYS A 101 -8.94 9.89 -17.43
N PHE A 102 -9.65 9.05 -18.19
CA PHE A 102 -10.31 7.85 -17.66
C PHE A 102 -9.40 6.62 -17.58
N ASN A 103 -8.32 6.60 -18.37
CA ASN A 103 -7.36 5.50 -18.44
C ASN A 103 -5.98 5.88 -17.85
N CYS A 104 -5.93 6.91 -17.00
CA CYS A 104 -4.69 7.32 -16.35
C CYS A 104 -4.49 6.58 -15.03
N ALA A 105 -3.26 6.15 -14.80
CA ALA A 105 -2.73 5.77 -13.50
C ALA A 105 -1.57 6.69 -13.16
N TYR A 106 -1.55 7.22 -11.94
CA TYR A 106 -0.48 8.10 -11.46
C TYR A 106 0.38 7.34 -10.47
N ILE A 107 1.66 7.19 -10.76
CA ILE A 107 2.59 6.47 -9.90
C ILE A 107 3.12 7.41 -8.82
N ILE A 108 3.12 6.93 -7.58
CA ILE A 108 3.79 7.59 -6.45
C ILE A 108 5.13 6.88 -6.23
N PRO A 109 6.27 7.58 -6.36
CA PRO A 109 7.58 7.01 -6.06
C PRO A 109 7.69 6.59 -4.59
N GLN A 110 8.34 5.45 -4.36
CA GLN A 110 8.51 4.86 -3.03
C GLN A 110 9.98 4.65 -2.73
N PHE A 111 10.36 4.93 -1.49
CA PHE A 111 11.73 4.82 -1.00
C PHE A 111 11.73 4.10 0.33
N GLU A 112 12.82 3.37 0.58
CA GLU A 112 13.10 2.73 1.85
C GLU A 112 14.34 3.37 2.49
N LYS A 113 14.31 3.56 3.81
CA LYS A 113 15.45 4.05 4.58
C LYS A 113 16.10 2.92 5.35
N ASN A 114 17.37 3.11 5.71
CA ASN A 114 18.03 2.22 6.65
C ASN A 114 17.25 2.20 7.99
N ALA A 115 17.08 1.00 8.56
CA ALA A 115 16.38 0.79 9.82
C ALA A 115 16.99 1.57 10.99
N THR A 116 18.30 1.89 10.94
CA THR A 116 19.00 2.66 11.99
C THR A 116 18.65 4.15 12.01
N ILE A 117 18.07 4.69 10.94
CA ILE A 117 17.71 6.11 10.86
C ILE A 117 16.33 6.30 11.49
N GLU A 118 16.23 7.05 12.58
CA GLU A 118 14.96 7.18 13.32
C GLU A 118 13.95 8.14 12.67
N TYR A 119 14.42 9.08 11.85
CA TYR A 119 13.58 10.10 11.23
C TYR A 119 13.22 9.76 9.78
N LEU A 120 12.17 10.41 9.28
CA LEU A 120 11.74 10.34 7.88
C LEU A 120 12.08 11.66 7.18
N PRO A 121 12.40 11.63 5.87
CA PRO A 121 12.60 12.85 5.11
C PRO A 121 11.29 13.65 5.05
N ARG A 122 11.38 14.96 5.32
CA ARG A 122 10.22 15.87 5.32
C ARG A 122 10.07 16.57 3.97
N THR A 123 11.17 16.73 3.25
CA THR A 123 11.21 17.33 1.92
C THR A 123 11.86 16.40 0.90
N LYS A 124 11.66 16.68 -0.40
CA LYS A 124 12.37 15.97 -1.46
C LYS A 124 13.88 16.18 -1.37
N GLU A 125 14.32 17.37 -0.95
CA GLU A 125 15.72 17.68 -0.74
C GLU A 125 16.35 16.79 0.35
N ASP A 126 15.65 16.58 1.47
CA ASP A 126 16.10 15.67 2.53
C ASP A 126 16.23 14.24 2.01
N LEU A 127 15.23 13.78 1.23
CA LEU A 127 15.26 12.46 0.62
C LEU A 127 16.45 12.31 -0.33
N ILE A 128 16.74 13.32 -1.17
CA ILE A 128 17.90 13.32 -2.06
C ILE A 128 19.19 13.20 -1.26
N LYS A 129 19.36 13.99 -0.18
CA LYS A 129 20.53 13.88 0.72
C LYS A 129 20.65 12.48 1.35
N MET A 130 19.53 11.86 1.72
CA MET A 130 19.54 10.50 2.26
C MET A 130 19.95 9.46 1.20
N VAL A 131 19.49 9.61 -0.04
CA VAL A 131 19.90 8.73 -1.15
C VAL A 131 21.37 8.93 -1.50
N ASP A 132 21.85 10.17 -1.58
CA ASP A 132 23.25 10.50 -1.87
C ASP A 132 24.22 10.01 -0.77
N SER A 133 23.74 9.89 0.47
CA SER A 133 24.49 9.36 1.61
C SER A 133 24.28 7.85 1.83
N GLU A 134 23.59 7.17 0.91
CA GLU A 134 23.28 5.73 0.98
C GLU A 134 22.49 5.33 2.26
N THR A 135 21.78 6.28 2.87
CA THR A 135 20.91 6.04 4.03
C THR A 135 19.45 5.81 3.64
N ALA A 136 19.11 6.08 2.38
CA ALA A 136 17.86 5.68 1.74
C ALA A 136 18.11 5.16 0.32
N SER A 137 17.17 4.39 -0.20
CA SER A 137 17.18 3.90 -1.58
C SER A 137 15.75 3.75 -2.09
N LEU A 138 15.58 3.46 -3.37
CA LEU A 138 14.27 3.12 -3.90
C LEU A 138 13.75 1.84 -3.24
N LEU A 139 12.44 1.75 -3.03
CA LEU A 139 11.84 0.55 -2.46
C LEU A 139 12.13 -0.68 -3.34
N TYR A 140 12.65 -1.75 -2.72
CA TYR A 140 13.18 -2.95 -3.38
C TYR A 140 14.49 -2.75 -4.14
N GLY A 141 15.13 -1.59 -4.01
CA GLY A 141 16.36 -1.19 -4.73
C GLY A 141 17.44 -2.25 -4.70
N ASN A 142 17.65 -2.83 -3.53
CA ASN A 142 18.69 -3.82 -3.28
C ASN A 142 18.19 -5.27 -3.36
N ALA A 143 16.88 -5.49 -3.45
CA ALA A 143 16.28 -6.82 -3.44
C ALA A 143 16.08 -7.36 -4.86
N TYR A 144 15.38 -6.60 -5.73
CA TYR A 144 15.09 -7.02 -7.10
C TYR A 144 14.64 -5.84 -7.96
N GLU A 145 15.51 -5.41 -8.89
CA GLU A 145 15.29 -4.24 -9.76
C GLU A 145 13.95 -4.27 -10.54
N PRO A 146 13.49 -5.40 -11.12
CA PRO A 146 12.26 -5.41 -11.91
C PRO A 146 11.00 -4.94 -11.17
N PHE A 147 10.93 -5.07 -9.84
CA PHE A 147 9.77 -4.64 -9.05
C PHE A 147 9.54 -3.13 -9.03
N GLN A 148 10.58 -2.33 -9.32
CA GLN A 148 10.50 -0.88 -9.27
C GLN A 148 10.86 -0.20 -10.60
N HIS A 149 11.24 -0.97 -11.62
CA HIS A 149 11.79 -0.43 -12.86
C HIS A 149 10.85 0.58 -13.56
N CYS A 150 9.53 0.33 -13.55
CA CYS A 150 8.55 1.25 -14.14
C CYS A 150 8.35 2.55 -13.34
N VAL A 151 8.74 2.59 -12.05
CA VAL A 151 8.65 3.81 -11.21
C VAL A 151 9.68 4.86 -11.66
N GLN A 152 10.82 4.42 -12.20
CA GLN A 152 11.94 5.27 -12.61
C GLN A 152 12.35 6.28 -11.52
N GLY A 153 12.42 5.84 -10.26
CA GLY A 153 12.61 6.76 -9.14
C GLY A 153 13.94 7.52 -9.17
N SER A 154 15.02 6.94 -9.70
CA SER A 154 16.29 7.66 -9.93
C SER A 154 16.17 8.78 -10.94
N ARG A 155 15.25 8.68 -11.91
CA ARG A 155 14.89 9.77 -12.82
C ARG A 155 14.04 10.81 -12.11
N TRP A 156 13.09 10.38 -11.27
CA TRP A 156 12.24 11.28 -10.48
C TRP A 156 13.03 12.15 -9.49
N LEU A 157 14.08 11.62 -8.86
CA LEU A 157 14.97 12.40 -7.97
C LEU A 157 15.61 13.60 -8.69
N LYS A 158 15.85 13.49 -10.00
CA LYS A 158 16.47 14.56 -10.82
C LYS A 158 15.47 15.61 -11.30
N VAL A 159 14.18 15.38 -11.14
CA VAL A 159 13.15 16.37 -11.49
C VAL A 159 13.14 17.46 -10.41
N PRO A 160 13.21 18.76 -10.76
CA PRO A 160 13.11 19.83 -9.77
C PRO A 160 11.84 19.71 -8.93
N ASP A 161 11.93 20.06 -7.65
CA ASP A 161 10.75 20.09 -6.79
C ASP A 161 9.83 21.26 -7.20
N SER A 162 8.51 21.10 -7.00
CA SER A 162 7.52 22.13 -7.32
C SER A 162 6.69 22.47 -6.09
N GLN A 163 6.17 23.70 -6.04
CA GLN A 163 5.23 24.11 -5.00
C GLN A 163 3.89 23.37 -5.09
N THR A 164 3.58 22.84 -6.27
CA THR A 164 2.36 22.08 -6.53
C THR A 164 2.69 20.71 -7.09
N MET A 165 1.85 19.73 -6.78
CA MET A 165 1.99 18.39 -7.33
C MET A 165 1.70 18.39 -8.84
N GLU A 166 2.67 17.89 -9.60
CA GLU A 166 2.67 17.88 -11.06
C GLU A 166 3.10 16.52 -11.61
N ILE A 167 2.77 16.26 -12.89
CA ILE A 167 3.25 15.07 -13.59
C ILE A 167 4.72 15.28 -13.93
N ALA A 168 5.61 14.50 -13.29
CA ALA A 168 7.04 14.54 -13.56
C ALA A 168 7.36 14.10 -15.00
N PHE A 169 6.87 12.92 -15.41
CA PHE A 169 7.03 12.38 -16.76
C PHE A 169 6.13 11.15 -16.95
N PRO A 170 5.77 10.79 -18.20
CA PRO A 170 5.14 9.51 -18.49
C PRO A 170 6.15 8.37 -18.42
N VAL A 171 5.66 7.19 -18.05
CA VAL A 171 6.43 5.93 -18.04
C VAL A 171 5.65 4.82 -18.73
N ASN A 172 6.37 3.83 -19.24
CA ASN A 172 5.77 2.58 -19.69
C ASN A 172 5.82 1.57 -18.54
N TYR A 173 4.71 0.86 -18.35
CA TYR A 173 4.69 -0.28 -17.44
C TYR A 173 5.69 -1.35 -17.91
N THR A 174 6.39 -1.96 -16.97
CA THR A 174 7.28 -3.09 -17.22
C THR A 174 6.81 -4.28 -16.40
N ALA A 175 6.88 -5.48 -16.97
CA ALA A 175 6.47 -6.71 -16.29
C ALA A 175 7.15 -6.82 -14.92
N LEU A 176 6.42 -7.37 -13.95
CA LEU A 176 6.81 -7.52 -12.55
C LEU A 176 6.87 -6.21 -11.75
N CYS A 177 6.75 -5.03 -12.36
CA CYS A 177 6.73 -3.79 -11.59
C CYS A 177 5.51 -3.71 -10.67
N GLU A 178 5.70 -3.36 -9.40
CA GLU A 178 4.62 -3.27 -8.39
C GLU A 178 4.45 -1.84 -7.84
N PRO A 179 4.19 -0.83 -8.70
CA PRO A 179 4.11 0.56 -8.27
C PRO A 179 2.90 0.81 -7.36
N ILE A 180 3.02 1.79 -6.47
CA ILE A 180 1.85 2.41 -5.85
C ILE A 180 1.24 3.37 -6.85
N VAL A 181 -0.03 3.13 -7.18
CA VAL A 181 -0.77 3.91 -8.16
C VAL A 181 -2.01 4.55 -7.55
N VAL A 182 -2.24 5.79 -7.95
CA VAL A 182 -3.54 6.45 -7.82
C VAL A 182 -4.28 6.26 -9.14
N VAL A 183 -5.45 5.65 -9.05
CA VAL A 183 -6.30 5.33 -10.19
C VAL A 183 -7.71 5.81 -9.94
N ARG A 184 -8.55 5.85 -10.97
CA ARG A 184 -9.98 6.06 -10.77
C ARG A 184 -10.58 4.89 -9.98
N SER A 185 -11.59 5.18 -9.18
CA SER A 185 -12.37 4.15 -8.49
C SER A 185 -13.12 3.21 -9.45
N THR A 186 -13.29 3.62 -10.71
CA THR A 186 -13.83 2.80 -11.81
C THR A 186 -12.79 1.92 -12.50
N ALA A 187 -11.52 1.94 -12.07
CA ALA A 187 -10.49 1.08 -12.65
C ALA A 187 -10.83 -0.40 -12.47
N PRO A 188 -10.33 -1.30 -13.34
CA PRO A 188 -10.53 -2.73 -13.18
C PRO A 188 -10.12 -3.23 -11.79
N GLY A 189 -10.89 -4.18 -11.26
CA GLY A 189 -10.56 -4.86 -10.01
C GLY A 189 -9.41 -5.86 -10.19
N TYR A 190 -8.97 -6.42 -9.07
CA TYR A 190 -7.97 -7.48 -9.02
C TYR A 190 -8.57 -8.82 -9.42
N ILE A 191 -7.77 -9.72 -9.99
CA ILE A 191 -8.20 -11.10 -10.27
C ILE A 191 -8.22 -11.86 -8.93
N ASN A 192 -9.39 -12.37 -8.52
CA ASN A 192 -9.58 -13.00 -7.20
C ASN A 192 -8.71 -14.25 -7.00
N GLU A 193 -8.40 -14.95 -8.08
CA GLU A 193 -7.65 -16.20 -8.10
C GLU A 193 -6.13 -15.98 -8.09
N MET A 194 -5.66 -14.78 -8.47
CA MET A 194 -4.23 -14.47 -8.42
C MET A 194 -3.76 -14.34 -6.97
N ARG A 195 -2.67 -15.03 -6.66
CA ARG A 195 -2.08 -15.15 -5.32
C ARG A 195 -0.56 -15.14 -5.43
N GLY A 196 0.11 -14.74 -4.35
CA GLY A 196 1.56 -14.86 -4.20
C GLY A 196 2.33 -13.56 -4.44
N PHE A 197 3.50 -13.48 -3.82
CA PHE A 197 4.42 -12.35 -3.93
C PHE A 197 4.81 -12.11 -5.40
N GLY A 198 4.79 -10.83 -5.83
CA GLY A 198 5.08 -10.45 -7.21
C GLY A 198 3.89 -10.52 -8.18
N TYR A 199 2.74 -11.06 -7.81
CA TYR A 199 1.52 -11.10 -8.64
C TYR A 199 0.35 -10.30 -8.04
N ASN A 200 0.56 -9.71 -6.87
CA ASN A 200 -0.51 -9.12 -6.06
C ASN A 200 -1.10 -7.86 -6.69
N ARG A 201 -0.31 -7.08 -7.43
CA ARG A 201 -0.75 -5.84 -8.10
C ARG A 201 -0.74 -5.92 -9.62
N LEU A 202 -0.01 -6.87 -10.21
CA LEU A 202 0.06 -7.08 -11.66
C LEU A 202 -1.32 -7.30 -12.31
N SER A 203 -2.28 -7.85 -11.56
CA SER A 203 -3.62 -8.13 -12.08
C SER A 203 -4.48 -6.90 -12.37
N GLN A 204 -4.16 -5.75 -11.74
CA GLN A 204 -4.91 -4.50 -11.90
C GLN A 204 -4.45 -3.69 -13.11
N VAL A 205 -3.21 -3.91 -13.56
CA VAL A 205 -2.60 -3.21 -14.69
C VAL A 205 -2.65 -4.16 -15.89
N LYS A 206 -3.72 -4.06 -16.67
CA LYS A 206 -3.87 -4.75 -17.97
C LYS A 206 -4.05 -3.74 -19.09
#